data_AF-A0A7C6AZK2-F1
#
_entry.id   AF-A0A7C6AZK2-F1
#
_cell.length_a   1.000
_cell.length_b   1.000
_cell.length_c   1.000
_cell.angle_alpha   90.00
_cell.angle_beta   90.00
_cell.angle_gamma   90.00
#
_symmetry.space_group_name_H-M   'P 1'
#
loop_
_entity.id
_entity.type
_entity.pdbx_description
1 polymer ?
#
loop_
_entity_poly.entity_id
_entity_poly.type
_entity_poly.pdbx_seq_one_letter_code
_entity_poly.pdbx_strand_id
1 'polypeptide(L)'
;MAIYIDIPLRTRQAIIEEAGLTVRREAERVIKREYFDPAVEQMKQDFLSHPVTEELKLGAQNAAKTPNISGTLEGDFKLDGEDTTTPNLFSFIGFNEGEDPTVPIEEALNSRQPGIGPTLEFKEKQKNDKGVRFVFQVSAPDENVIYNDTPMPGWDDMSWAYRIEHGIPGIGFFLNAERKNSLSGGGIQVRNKLRGGRFRPVSYLTTIFKDFLRRATPK
;
A
#
# COMPACT_ATOMS: atom_id res chain seq x y z
N MET A 1 1.60 17.49 -4.15
CA MET A 1 1.10 18.68 -3.40
C MET A 1 2.27 19.21 -2.59
N ALA A 2 2.56 20.52 -2.62
CA ALA A 2 3.75 21.14 -2.00
C ALA A 2 3.38 21.93 -0.74
N ILE A 3 4.29 21.99 0.25
CA ILE A 3 4.01 22.55 1.59
C ILE A 3 5.10 23.54 1.99
N TYR A 4 4.73 24.55 2.78
CA TYR A 4 5.54 25.75 3.02
C TYR A 4 5.77 26.05 4.52
N ILE A 5 7.03 26.27 4.94
CA ILE A 5 7.39 26.69 6.32
C ILE A 5 8.16 28.01 6.31
N ASP A 6 7.83 28.94 7.22
CA ASP A 6 8.35 30.32 7.30
C ASP A 6 9.28 30.52 8.50
N ILE A 7 10.48 31.07 8.27
CA ILE A 7 11.44 31.42 9.33
C ILE A 7 12.07 32.80 9.02
N PRO A 8 11.85 33.84 9.86
CA PRO A 8 12.41 35.17 9.62
C PRO A 8 13.90 35.25 9.99
N LEU A 9 14.74 35.81 9.11
CA LEU A 9 16.17 36.05 9.35
C LEU A 9 16.53 37.53 9.12
N ARG A 10 17.20 38.16 10.10
CA ARG A 10 17.76 39.53 10.01
C ARG A 10 19.30 39.52 10.16
N THR A 11 20.07 39.25 9.09
CA THR A 11 21.55 39.40 9.14
C THR A 11 22.19 39.57 7.74
N ARG A 12 23.49 39.95 7.64
CA ARG A 12 24.27 40.24 6.39
C ARG A 12 24.47 39.01 5.47
N GLN A 13 24.66 39.24 4.17
CA GLN A 13 24.64 38.24 3.07
C GLN A 13 25.42 36.92 3.30
N ALA A 14 26.65 36.96 3.82
CA ALA A 14 27.42 35.74 4.11
C ALA A 14 26.91 34.98 5.35
N ILE A 15 26.44 35.71 6.37
CA ILE A 15 25.77 35.14 7.55
C ILE A 15 24.40 34.56 7.15
N ILE A 16 23.72 35.13 6.13
CA ILE A 16 22.45 34.59 5.58
C ILE A 16 22.64 33.23 4.91
N GLU A 17 23.81 32.94 4.35
CA GLU A 17 24.08 31.65 3.68
C GLU A 17 24.39 30.56 4.70
N GLU A 18 25.26 30.82 5.67
CA GLU A 18 25.62 29.87 6.72
C GLU A 18 24.47 29.67 7.73
N ALA A 19 23.79 30.75 8.13
CA ALA A 19 22.53 30.65 8.87
C ALA A 19 21.43 30.03 8.01
N GLY A 20 21.40 30.28 6.70
CA GLY A 20 20.41 29.71 5.79
C GLY A 20 20.52 28.20 5.67
N LEU A 21 21.74 27.65 5.61
CA LEU A 21 21.97 26.21 5.60
C LEU A 21 21.61 25.58 6.95
N THR A 22 21.99 26.24 8.05
CA THR A 22 21.69 25.78 9.42
C THR A 22 20.18 25.78 9.68
N VAL A 23 19.50 26.86 9.31
CA VAL A 23 18.05 27.01 9.43
C VAL A 23 17.31 26.06 8.50
N ARG A 24 17.81 25.82 7.27
CA ARG A 24 17.25 24.78 6.38
C ARG A 24 17.32 23.41 7.04
N ARG A 25 18.48 23.04 7.58
CA ARG A 25 18.68 21.75 8.28
C ARG A 25 17.76 21.64 9.50
N GLU A 26 17.56 22.73 10.23
CA GLU A 26 16.59 22.76 11.33
C GLU A 26 15.15 22.55 10.82
N ALA A 27 14.74 23.30 9.81
CA ALA A 27 13.41 23.17 9.21
C ALA A 27 13.15 21.76 8.68
N GLU A 28 14.12 21.18 7.97
CA GLU A 28 14.06 19.81 7.49
C GLU A 28 13.94 18.81 8.64
N ARG A 29 14.74 18.98 9.71
CA ARG A 29 14.66 18.12 10.90
C ARG A 29 13.29 18.20 11.58
N VAL A 30 12.72 19.40 11.71
CA VAL A 30 11.40 19.60 12.30
C VAL A 30 10.32 18.98 11.42
N ILE A 31 10.32 19.22 10.11
CA ILE A 31 9.35 18.60 9.18
C ILE A 31 9.45 17.08 9.26
N LYS A 32 10.68 16.57 9.22
CA LYS A 32 10.95 15.15 9.26
C LYS A 32 10.41 14.52 10.54
N ARG A 33 10.74 15.11 11.69
CA ARG A 33 10.38 14.57 13.02
C ARG A 33 8.88 14.70 13.33
N GLU A 34 8.29 15.85 13.04
CA GLU A 34 6.93 16.17 13.49
C GLU A 34 5.84 15.71 12.51
N TYR A 35 6.17 15.56 11.22
CA TYR A 35 5.16 15.28 10.18
C TYR A 35 5.51 14.05 9.35
N PHE A 36 6.69 14.01 8.73
CA PHE A 36 7.01 12.96 7.77
C PHE A 36 7.19 11.59 8.44
N ASP A 37 8.09 11.46 9.42
CA ASP A 37 8.36 10.18 10.09
C ASP A 37 7.10 9.60 10.76
N PRO A 38 6.30 10.38 11.53
CA PRO A 38 5.04 9.88 12.08
C PRO A 38 4.04 9.45 11.00
N ALA A 39 3.96 10.19 9.88
CA ALA A 39 3.07 9.82 8.78
C ALA A 39 3.50 8.53 8.08
N VAL A 40 4.82 8.29 7.92
CA VAL A 40 5.35 7.03 7.38
C VAL A 40 5.00 5.86 8.30
N GLU A 41 5.17 6.01 9.61
CA GLU A 41 4.82 4.95 10.56
C GLU A 41 3.30 4.68 10.56
N GLN A 42 2.47 5.72 10.50
CA GLN A 42 1.03 5.53 10.37
C GLN A 42 0.65 4.88 9.05
N MET A 43 1.31 5.21 7.94
CA MET A 43 1.08 4.57 6.64
C MET A 43 1.34 3.06 6.69
N LYS A 44 2.42 2.64 7.35
CA LYS A 44 2.73 1.22 7.56
C LYS A 44 1.68 0.53 8.44
N GLN A 45 1.20 1.20 9.48
CA GLN A 45 0.14 0.68 10.33
C GLN A 45 -1.18 0.55 9.58
N ASP A 46 -1.56 1.58 8.81
CA ASP A 46 -2.77 1.57 7.97
C ASP A 46 -2.71 0.43 6.95
N PHE A 47 -1.53 0.16 6.39
CA PHE A 47 -1.30 -1.00 5.53
C PHE A 47 -1.48 -2.32 6.29
N LEU A 48 -0.79 -2.51 7.41
CA LEU A 48 -0.84 -3.78 8.16
C LEU A 48 -2.21 -4.10 8.76
N SER A 49 -2.97 -3.06 9.13
CA SER A 49 -4.33 -3.19 9.68
C SER A 49 -5.43 -3.15 8.62
N HIS A 50 -5.06 -3.01 7.34
CA HIS A 50 -6.05 -3.03 6.27
C HIS A 50 -6.63 -4.45 6.11
N PRO A 51 -7.96 -4.63 5.99
CA PRO A 51 -8.58 -5.96 5.87
C PRO A 51 -8.00 -6.83 4.74
N VAL A 52 -7.58 -6.21 3.62
CA VAL A 52 -6.87 -6.91 2.53
C VAL A 52 -5.55 -7.51 2.99
N THR A 53 -4.71 -6.71 3.66
CA THR A 53 -3.39 -7.15 4.12
C THR A 53 -3.51 -8.25 5.15
N GLU A 54 -4.41 -8.07 6.13
CA GLU A 54 -4.69 -9.07 7.14
C GLU A 54 -5.14 -10.39 6.50
N GLU A 55 -6.05 -10.33 5.52
CA GLU A 55 -6.55 -11.53 4.83
C GLU A 55 -5.45 -12.26 4.06
N LEU A 56 -4.60 -11.52 3.34
CA LEU A 56 -3.49 -12.10 2.59
C LEU A 56 -2.45 -12.74 3.52
N LYS A 57 -2.11 -12.08 4.63
CA LYS A 57 -1.18 -12.61 5.63
C LYS A 57 -1.73 -13.83 6.36
N LEU A 58 -3.02 -13.84 6.69
CA LEU A 58 -3.68 -15.02 7.27
C LEU A 58 -3.73 -16.17 6.25
N GLY A 59 -4.02 -15.85 4.99
CA GLY A 59 -4.04 -16.80 3.90
C GLY A 59 -2.68 -17.48 3.68
N ALA A 60 -1.59 -16.71 3.76
CA ALA A 60 -0.22 -17.24 3.72
C ALA A 60 0.05 -18.28 4.81
N GLN A 61 -0.57 -18.12 5.99
CA GLN A 61 -0.40 -19.05 7.12
C GLN A 61 -1.32 -20.27 7.04
N ASN A 62 -2.58 -20.07 6.63
CA ASN A 62 -3.56 -21.14 6.49
C ASN A 62 -4.72 -20.70 5.59
N ALA A 63 -4.54 -20.82 4.27
CA ALA A 63 -5.55 -20.43 3.29
C ALA A 63 -6.88 -21.15 3.49
N ALA A 64 -6.86 -22.41 3.92
CA ALA A 64 -8.08 -23.18 4.19
C ALA A 64 -8.95 -22.55 5.30
N LYS A 65 -8.34 -22.08 6.39
CA LYS A 65 -9.08 -21.55 7.55
C LYS A 65 -9.27 -20.03 7.55
N THR A 66 -8.82 -19.36 6.49
CA THR A 66 -8.88 -17.91 6.40
C THR A 66 -10.24 -17.43 5.89
N PRO A 67 -10.94 -16.55 6.63
CA PRO A 67 -12.19 -15.93 6.17
C PRO A 67 -11.95 -14.76 5.21
N ASN A 68 -12.91 -14.49 4.31
CA ASN A 68 -12.95 -13.27 3.51
C ASN A 68 -13.34 -12.04 4.35
N ILE A 69 -12.37 -11.43 5.01
CA ILE A 69 -12.56 -10.25 5.87
C ILE A 69 -12.50 -8.94 5.09
N SER A 70 -11.84 -8.92 3.93
CA SER A 70 -11.80 -7.78 3.01
C SER A 70 -13.15 -7.54 2.31
N GLY A 71 -14.04 -8.54 2.29
CA GLY A 71 -15.32 -8.47 1.61
C GLY A 71 -15.19 -8.43 0.09
N THR A 72 -14.04 -8.86 -0.44
CA THR A 72 -13.74 -8.82 -1.88
C THR A 72 -14.44 -9.92 -2.67
N LEU A 73 -14.79 -11.03 -2.01
CA LEU A 73 -15.50 -12.17 -2.61
C LEU A 73 -16.95 -12.26 -2.13
N GLU A 74 -17.90 -11.84 -2.96
CA GLU A 74 -19.33 -11.94 -2.68
C GLU A 74 -19.94 -13.10 -3.49
N GLY A 75 -20.83 -13.89 -2.89
CA GLY A 75 -21.57 -14.96 -3.59
C GLY A 75 -21.49 -16.32 -2.90
N ASP A 76 -22.11 -17.31 -3.53
CA ASP A 76 -22.07 -18.70 -3.08
C ASP A 76 -20.91 -19.43 -3.76
N PHE A 77 -19.91 -19.80 -2.95
CA PHE A 77 -18.71 -20.51 -3.38
C PHE A 77 -18.69 -21.95 -2.88
N LYS A 78 -19.83 -22.43 -2.34
CA LYS A 78 -19.97 -23.78 -1.80
C LYS A 78 -20.24 -24.79 -2.91
N LEU A 79 -19.80 -26.02 -2.67
CA LEU A 79 -20.36 -27.20 -3.33
C LEU A 79 -21.55 -27.69 -2.51
N ASP A 80 -22.63 -28.08 -3.19
CA ASP A 80 -23.80 -28.66 -2.53
C ASP A 80 -23.40 -29.84 -1.62
N GLY A 81 -23.62 -29.70 -0.31
CA GLY A 81 -23.46 -30.78 0.67
C GLY A 81 -22.04 -30.98 1.23
N GLU A 82 -21.07 -30.11 0.94
CA GLU A 82 -19.70 -30.20 1.46
C GLU A 82 -19.41 -29.04 2.43
N ASP A 83 -18.69 -29.33 3.53
CA ASP A 83 -18.19 -28.32 4.47
C ASP A 83 -16.98 -27.64 3.82
N THR A 84 -17.24 -26.91 2.73
CA THR A 84 -16.20 -26.22 1.97
C THR A 84 -15.66 -25.08 2.82
N THR A 85 -14.34 -24.95 2.79
CA THR A 85 -13.62 -23.79 3.30
C THR A 85 -14.22 -22.48 2.79
N THR A 86 -14.15 -21.42 3.59
CA THR A 86 -14.60 -20.09 3.18
C THR A 86 -13.65 -19.56 2.12
N PRO A 87 -14.14 -19.08 0.96
CA PRO A 87 -13.29 -18.45 -0.04
C PRO A 87 -12.60 -17.24 0.60
N ASN A 88 -11.35 -17.00 0.24
CA ASN A 88 -10.62 -15.80 0.62
C ASN A 88 -9.76 -15.33 -0.55
N LEU A 89 -9.36 -14.07 -0.48
CA LEU A 89 -8.62 -13.34 -1.48
C LEU A 89 -7.30 -14.03 -1.82
N PHE A 90 -6.62 -14.60 -0.82
CA PHE A 90 -5.36 -15.31 -1.00
C PHE A 90 -5.52 -16.54 -1.92
N SER A 91 -6.47 -17.42 -1.59
CA SER A 91 -6.72 -18.63 -2.38
C SER A 91 -7.39 -18.32 -3.71
N PHE A 92 -8.19 -17.25 -3.79
CA PHE A 92 -8.80 -16.76 -5.02
C PHE A 92 -7.78 -16.23 -6.02
N ILE A 93 -6.82 -15.43 -5.56
CA ILE A 93 -5.71 -14.94 -6.38
C ILE A 93 -4.80 -16.12 -6.80
N GLY A 94 -4.65 -17.12 -5.93
CA GLY A 94 -3.91 -18.34 -6.23
C GLY A 94 -2.45 -18.31 -5.79
N PHE A 95 -2.14 -17.58 -4.72
CA PHE A 95 -0.83 -17.62 -4.08
C PHE A 95 -0.52 -19.01 -3.50
N ASN A 96 0.75 -19.35 -3.40
CA ASN A 96 1.15 -20.63 -2.83
C ASN A 96 1.09 -20.60 -1.30
N GLU A 97 0.73 -21.71 -0.66
CA GLU A 97 0.76 -21.78 0.80
C GLU A 97 2.16 -21.43 1.35
N GLY A 98 2.22 -20.60 2.40
CA GLY A 98 3.47 -20.11 2.99
C GLY A 98 4.10 -18.90 2.27
N GLU A 99 3.59 -18.50 1.10
CA GLU A 99 3.99 -17.28 0.41
C GLU A 99 3.33 -16.07 1.06
N ASP A 100 4.11 -15.07 1.52
CA ASP A 100 3.56 -13.79 1.97
C ASP A 100 3.66 -12.75 0.84
N PRO A 101 2.58 -12.53 0.06
CA PRO A 101 2.60 -11.63 -1.09
C PRO A 101 2.66 -10.16 -0.67
N THR A 102 2.51 -9.83 0.62
CA THR A 102 2.50 -8.43 1.08
C THR A 102 3.90 -7.86 1.30
N VAL A 103 4.92 -8.71 1.35
CA VAL A 103 6.32 -8.33 1.63
C VAL A 103 6.85 -7.24 0.69
N PRO A 104 6.67 -7.30 -0.65
CA PRO A 104 7.16 -6.26 -1.54
C PRO A 104 6.57 -4.88 -1.24
N ILE A 105 5.30 -4.84 -0.81
CA ILE A 105 4.65 -3.59 -0.44
C ILE A 105 5.23 -3.08 0.90
N GLU A 106 5.36 -3.94 1.91
CA GLU A 106 5.96 -3.56 3.21
C GLU A 106 7.35 -2.96 3.05
N GLU A 107 8.15 -3.55 2.18
CA GLU A 107 9.45 -3.03 1.79
C GLU A 107 9.29 -1.66 1.14
N ALA A 108 8.44 -1.51 0.14
CA ALA A 108 8.15 -0.22 -0.51
C ALA A 108 7.63 0.88 0.43
N LEU A 109 7.01 0.54 1.57
CA LEU A 109 6.57 1.54 2.56
C LEU A 109 7.72 2.09 3.42
N ASN A 110 8.93 1.50 3.33
CA ASN A 110 10.07 1.92 4.11
C ASN A 110 10.75 3.15 3.50
N SER A 111 10.84 4.25 4.25
CA SER A 111 11.50 5.50 3.81
C SER A 111 13.01 5.37 3.53
N ARG A 112 13.60 4.21 3.86
CA ARG A 112 15.00 3.89 3.56
C ARG A 112 15.21 3.27 2.17
N GLN A 113 14.16 2.90 1.46
CA GLN A 113 14.23 2.30 0.12
C GLN A 113 14.35 3.40 -0.94
N PRO A 114 15.55 3.64 -1.51
CA PRO A 114 15.76 4.74 -2.45
C PRO A 114 14.98 4.51 -3.74
N GLY A 115 14.22 5.52 -4.19
CA GLY A 115 13.48 5.47 -5.46
C GLY A 115 12.17 4.69 -5.42
N ILE A 116 11.81 4.07 -4.29
CA ILE A 116 10.55 3.33 -4.12
C ILE A 116 9.75 3.90 -2.97
N GLY A 117 10.40 4.14 -1.83
CA GLY A 117 9.74 4.54 -0.60
C GLY A 117 9.26 5.99 -0.57
N PRO A 118 8.52 6.38 0.49
CA PRO A 118 8.10 7.76 0.66
C PRO A 118 9.34 8.68 0.78
N THR A 119 9.28 9.87 0.19
CA THR A 119 10.40 10.82 0.19
C THR A 119 10.02 12.17 0.76
N LEU A 120 11.00 12.83 1.40
CA LEU A 120 10.96 14.23 1.81
C LEU A 120 12.13 14.95 1.14
N GLU A 121 11.85 15.86 0.22
CA GLU A 121 12.86 16.52 -0.58
C GLU A 121 12.77 18.04 -0.44
N PHE A 122 13.90 18.69 -0.15
CA PHE A 122 14.00 20.14 -0.29
C PHE A 122 13.91 20.52 -1.77
N LYS A 123 12.98 21.42 -2.11
CA LYS A 123 12.81 21.92 -3.48
C LYS A 123 13.47 23.27 -3.69
N GLU A 124 13.09 24.26 -2.88
CA GLU A 124 13.58 25.62 -3.08
C GLU A 124 13.49 26.48 -1.84
N LYS A 125 14.27 27.57 -1.86
CA LYS A 125 14.24 28.64 -0.88
C LYS A 125 13.55 29.84 -1.52
N GLN A 126 12.40 30.22 -1.01
CA GLN A 126 11.67 31.40 -1.43
C GLN A 126 11.97 32.56 -0.48
N LYS A 127 12.29 33.74 -1.03
CA LYS A 127 12.41 34.98 -0.25
C LYS A 127 11.17 35.83 -0.50
N ASN A 128 10.61 36.41 0.55
CA ASN A 128 9.59 37.44 0.45
C ASN A 128 9.86 38.56 1.46
N ASP A 129 9.05 39.61 1.45
CA ASP A 129 9.20 40.77 2.34
C ASP A 129 9.05 40.42 3.83
N LYS A 130 8.52 39.22 4.15
CA LYS A 130 8.29 38.73 5.52
C LYS A 130 9.38 37.79 6.03
N GLY A 131 10.23 37.25 5.16
CA GLY A 131 11.29 36.33 5.57
C GLY A 131 11.73 35.34 4.49
N VAL A 132 12.28 34.21 4.97
CA VAL A 132 12.73 33.10 4.14
C VAL A 132 11.79 31.92 4.37
N ARG A 133 11.28 31.38 3.28
CA ARG A 133 10.44 30.18 3.25
C ARG A 133 11.22 29.04 2.61
N PHE A 134 11.22 27.89 3.27
CA PHE A 134 11.79 26.66 2.72
C PHE A 134 10.65 25.77 2.23
N VAL A 135 10.74 25.33 0.98
CA VAL A 135 9.74 24.49 0.33
C VAL A 135 10.24 23.06 0.32
N PHE A 136 9.42 22.16 0.84
CA PHE A 136 9.68 20.73 0.82
C PHE A 136 8.56 20.03 0.05
N GLN A 137 8.93 19.02 -0.71
CA GLN A 137 8.01 18.11 -1.36
C GLN A 137 8.00 16.80 -0.59
N VAL A 138 6.80 16.33 -0.26
CA VAL A 138 6.58 14.96 0.18
C VAL A 138 6.01 14.16 -0.99
N SER A 139 6.54 12.98 -1.22
CA SER A 139 6.04 12.02 -2.21
C SER A 139 5.69 10.70 -1.51
N ALA A 140 4.60 10.08 -1.95
CA ALA A 140 4.22 8.72 -1.55
C ALA A 140 5.14 7.69 -2.25
N PRO A 141 5.10 6.41 -1.84
CA PRO A 141 5.76 5.35 -2.58
C PRO A 141 5.36 5.30 -4.06
N ASP A 142 6.26 4.83 -4.93
CA ASP A 142 5.97 4.70 -6.37
C ASP A 142 5.04 3.52 -6.63
N GLU A 143 3.78 3.82 -6.94
CA GLU A 143 2.75 2.83 -7.28
C GLU A 143 3.16 1.94 -8.45
N ASN A 144 3.88 2.44 -9.46
CA ASN A 144 4.26 1.62 -10.61
C ASN A 144 5.28 0.56 -10.23
N VAL A 145 6.24 0.92 -9.37
CA VAL A 145 7.22 -0.05 -8.85
C VAL A 145 6.51 -1.10 -8.01
N ILE A 146 5.62 -0.68 -7.11
CA ILE A 146 4.82 -1.61 -6.31
C ILE A 146 3.99 -2.54 -7.19
N TYR A 147 3.36 -2.04 -8.25
CA TYR A 147 2.56 -2.87 -9.14
C TYR A 147 3.42 -3.88 -9.92
N ASN A 148 4.61 -3.48 -10.36
CA ASN A 148 5.55 -4.41 -11.01
C ASN A 148 6.04 -5.50 -10.04
N ASP A 149 6.19 -5.17 -8.76
CA ASP A 149 6.66 -6.09 -7.72
C ASP A 149 5.54 -6.89 -7.04
N THR A 150 4.29 -6.76 -7.51
CA THR A 150 3.12 -7.49 -6.99
C THR A 150 2.41 -8.28 -8.10
N PRO A 151 3.13 -9.16 -8.83
CA PRO A 151 2.55 -9.90 -9.94
C PRO A 151 1.44 -10.84 -9.47
N MET A 152 0.40 -10.97 -10.28
CA MET A 152 -0.69 -11.92 -10.10
C MET A 152 -0.17 -13.33 -10.46
N PRO A 153 -0.30 -14.33 -9.58
CA PRO A 153 0.11 -15.70 -9.88
C PRO A 153 -0.51 -16.22 -11.19
N GLY A 154 0.34 -16.65 -12.12
CA GLY A 154 -0.08 -17.16 -13.43
C GLY A 154 -0.47 -16.09 -14.47
N TRP A 155 -0.32 -14.80 -14.13
CA TRP A 155 -0.64 -13.65 -14.99
C TRP A 155 0.41 -12.55 -14.80
N ASP A 156 1.64 -12.80 -15.26
CA ASP A 156 2.82 -11.97 -14.97
C ASP A 156 2.68 -10.48 -15.39
N ASP A 157 1.81 -10.16 -16.35
CA ASP A 157 1.54 -8.79 -16.80
C ASP A 157 0.51 -8.04 -15.94
N MET A 158 0.00 -8.63 -14.86
CA MET A 158 -1.01 -8.01 -13.99
C MET A 158 -0.54 -7.91 -12.55
N SER A 159 -0.78 -6.77 -11.92
CA SER A 159 -0.58 -6.60 -10.47
C SER A 159 -1.82 -7.01 -9.69
N TRP A 160 -1.67 -7.87 -8.68
CA TRP A 160 -2.75 -8.17 -7.75
C TRP A 160 -3.14 -6.94 -6.92
N ALA A 161 -2.15 -6.14 -6.48
CA ALA A 161 -2.38 -4.96 -5.66
C ALA A 161 -3.21 -3.91 -6.43
N TYR A 162 -2.92 -3.73 -7.72
CA TYR A 162 -3.73 -2.90 -8.62
C TYR A 162 -5.15 -3.47 -8.78
N ARG A 163 -5.26 -4.79 -9.04
CA ARG A 163 -6.55 -5.43 -9.36
C ARG A 163 -7.52 -5.50 -8.17
N ILE A 164 -7.04 -5.43 -6.94
CA ILE A 164 -7.93 -5.33 -5.76
C ILE A 164 -8.78 -4.05 -5.81
N GLU A 165 -8.20 -2.95 -6.27
CA GLU A 165 -8.90 -1.65 -6.37
C GLU A 165 -9.72 -1.53 -7.67
N HIS A 166 -9.36 -2.28 -8.72
CA HIS A 166 -9.93 -2.15 -10.07
C HIS A 166 -10.81 -3.34 -10.50
N GLY A 167 -10.83 -4.40 -9.71
CA GLY A 167 -11.53 -5.64 -9.99
C GLY A 167 -10.63 -6.73 -10.59
N ILE A 168 -10.77 -7.95 -10.04
CA ILE A 168 -10.14 -9.16 -10.54
C ILE A 168 -11.14 -9.94 -11.43
N PRO A 169 -10.79 -10.27 -12.69
CA PRO A 169 -11.64 -11.09 -13.55
C PRO A 169 -11.65 -12.56 -13.09
N GLY A 170 -12.59 -13.36 -13.60
CA GLY A 170 -12.54 -14.82 -13.44
C GLY A 170 -13.23 -15.40 -12.18
N ILE A 171 -13.83 -14.56 -11.33
CA ILE A 171 -14.52 -15.03 -10.11
C ILE A 171 -15.66 -16.03 -10.35
N GLY A 172 -16.33 -15.95 -11.51
CA GLY A 172 -17.36 -16.92 -11.88
C GLY A 172 -16.83 -18.33 -12.14
N PHE A 173 -15.52 -18.52 -12.21
CA PHE A 173 -14.85 -19.80 -12.44
C PHE A 173 -14.07 -20.28 -11.22
N PHE A 174 -14.11 -19.55 -10.10
CA PHE A 174 -13.38 -19.94 -8.89
C PHE A 174 -14.23 -20.86 -7.99
N LEU A 175 -13.79 -22.09 -7.84
CA LEU A 175 -14.33 -23.05 -6.90
C LEU A 175 -13.44 -23.09 -5.66
N ASN A 176 -14.01 -22.91 -4.47
CA ASN A 176 -13.28 -23.24 -3.26
C ASN A 176 -13.37 -24.74 -3.01
N ALA A 177 -12.28 -25.47 -3.23
CA ALA A 177 -12.20 -26.90 -2.96
C ALA A 177 -10.80 -27.26 -2.45
N GLU A 178 -10.73 -27.85 -1.24
CA GLU A 178 -9.50 -28.43 -0.74
C GLU A 178 -9.13 -29.68 -1.54
N ARG A 179 -7.95 -29.69 -2.16
CA ARG A 179 -7.38 -30.91 -2.77
C ARG A 179 -5.88 -30.96 -2.55
N LYS A 180 -5.35 -32.18 -2.39
CA LYS A 180 -3.91 -32.46 -2.25
C LYS A 180 -3.01 -31.89 -3.38
N ASN A 181 -3.59 -31.49 -4.51
CA ASN A 181 -2.88 -30.94 -5.67
C ASN A 181 -3.23 -29.45 -5.94
N SER A 182 -3.87 -28.74 -4.99
CA SER A 182 -4.05 -27.29 -5.10
C SER A 182 -2.78 -26.57 -4.64
N LEU A 183 -2.36 -25.54 -5.38
CA LEU A 183 -1.16 -24.73 -5.07
C LEU A 183 -1.30 -23.97 -3.73
N SER A 184 -2.53 -23.56 -3.40
CA SER A 184 -2.85 -22.81 -2.17
C SER A 184 -3.51 -23.68 -1.10
N GLY A 185 -3.85 -24.93 -1.42
CA GLY A 185 -4.64 -25.81 -0.53
C GLY A 185 -6.13 -25.45 -0.42
N GLY A 186 -6.59 -24.30 -0.92
CA GLY A 186 -7.93 -23.75 -0.64
C GLY A 186 -8.69 -23.16 -1.84
N GLY A 187 -8.49 -23.69 -3.06
CA GLY A 187 -9.16 -23.19 -4.26
C GLY A 187 -8.73 -23.89 -5.55
N ILE A 188 -9.65 -24.01 -6.52
CA ILE A 188 -9.47 -24.57 -7.88
C ILE A 188 -10.29 -23.76 -8.87
N GLN A 189 -9.75 -23.44 -10.06
CA GLN A 189 -10.56 -22.91 -11.15
C GLN A 189 -11.32 -24.03 -11.87
N VAL A 190 -12.65 -23.91 -11.98
CA VAL A 190 -13.52 -24.86 -12.68
C VAL A 190 -13.88 -24.40 -14.08
N ARG A 191 -14.09 -25.37 -14.99
CA ARG A 191 -14.48 -25.11 -16.39
C ARG A 191 -15.89 -24.55 -16.54
N ASN A 192 -16.80 -24.88 -15.61
CA ASN A 192 -18.19 -24.42 -15.64
C ASN A 192 -18.36 -23.22 -14.72
N LYS A 193 -19.08 -22.20 -15.21
CA LYS A 193 -19.40 -21.01 -14.41
C LYS A 193 -20.22 -21.39 -13.18
N LEU A 194 -19.72 -21.10 -12.00
CA LEU A 194 -20.44 -21.25 -10.74
C LEU A 194 -21.50 -20.15 -10.61
N ARG A 195 -22.66 -20.50 -10.07
CA ARG A 195 -23.77 -19.56 -9.92
C ARG A 195 -23.49 -18.62 -8.74
N GLY A 196 -23.03 -17.40 -9.01
CA GLY A 196 -23.28 -16.24 -8.13
C GLY A 196 -22.08 -15.50 -7.56
N GLY A 197 -20.84 -15.91 -7.84
CA GLY A 197 -19.64 -15.20 -7.38
C GLY A 197 -19.43 -13.85 -8.09
N ARG A 198 -19.16 -12.79 -7.33
CA ARG A 198 -18.76 -11.46 -7.79
C ARG A 198 -17.53 -10.99 -7.00
N PHE A 199 -16.61 -10.36 -7.72
CA PHE A 199 -15.51 -9.64 -7.09
C PHE A 199 -15.97 -8.21 -6.80
N ARG A 200 -15.79 -7.78 -5.55
CA ARG A 200 -16.06 -6.43 -5.11
C ARG A 200 -14.73 -5.71 -4.91
N PRO A 201 -14.39 -4.74 -5.78
CA PRO A 201 -13.21 -3.93 -5.58
C PRO A 201 -13.30 -3.15 -4.27
N VAL A 202 -12.16 -3.03 -3.58
CA VAL A 202 -12.03 -2.27 -2.34
C VAL A 202 -10.88 -1.29 -2.47
N SER A 203 -11.03 -0.09 -1.93
CA SER A 203 -9.92 0.84 -1.84
C SER A 203 -8.85 0.29 -0.91
N TYR A 204 -7.59 0.47 -1.28
CA TYR A 204 -6.44 -0.11 -0.61
C TYR A 204 -5.27 0.88 -0.64
N LEU A 205 -4.23 0.64 -1.45
CA LEU A 205 -3.03 1.48 -1.52
C LEU A 205 -3.34 2.94 -1.88
N THR A 206 -4.29 3.18 -2.78
CA THR A 206 -4.69 4.54 -3.17
C THR A 206 -5.13 5.37 -1.96
N THR A 207 -5.90 4.77 -1.05
CA THR A 207 -6.39 5.47 0.16
C THR A 207 -5.29 5.62 1.20
N ILE A 208 -4.48 4.57 1.40
CA ILE A 208 -3.33 4.58 2.32
C ILE A 208 -2.35 5.71 1.93
N PHE A 209 -2.01 5.84 0.65
CA PHE A 209 -1.07 6.86 0.17
C PHE A 209 -1.65 8.27 0.23
N LYS A 210 -2.94 8.42 -0.09
CA LYS A 210 -3.63 9.71 0.06
C LYS A 210 -3.63 10.17 1.52
N ASP A 211 -3.87 9.26 2.46
CA ASP A 211 -3.89 9.56 3.89
C ASP A 211 -2.50 9.84 4.45
N PHE A 212 -1.48 9.12 3.97
CA PHE A 212 -0.07 9.44 4.22
C PHE A 212 0.26 10.88 3.81
N LEU A 213 0.00 11.26 2.55
CA LEU A 213 0.31 12.60 2.05
C LEU A 213 -0.40 13.69 2.85
N ARG A 214 -1.65 13.43 3.25
CA ARG A 214 -2.43 14.35 4.10
C ARG A 214 -1.82 14.54 5.48
N ARG A 215 -1.28 13.48 6.11
CA ARG A 215 -0.65 13.53 7.44
C ARG A 215 0.76 14.12 7.41
N ALA A 216 1.53 13.82 6.37
CA ALA A 216 2.88 14.35 6.17
C ALA A 216 2.89 15.85 5.83
N THR A 217 1.71 16.46 5.69
CA THR A 217 1.52 17.86 5.37
C THR A 217 1.14 18.68 6.60
N PRO A 218 2.01 19.60 7.09
CA PRO A 218 1.61 20.66 8.01
C PRO A 218 0.37 21.41 7.50
N LYS A 219 -0.61 21.64 8.38
CA LYS A 219 -1.82 22.43 8.11
C LYS A 219 -1.60 23.91 8.38
#